data_AF-I4FPP7-F1
#
_entry.id   AF-I4FPP7-F1
#
_cell.length_a   1.000
_cell.length_b   1.000
_cell.length_c   1.000
_cell.angle_alpha   90.00
_cell.angle_beta   90.00
_cell.angle_gamma   90.00
#
_symmetry.space_group_name_H-M   'P 1'
#
loop_
_entity.id
_entity.type
_entity.pdbx_description
1 polymer ?
#
loop_
_entity_poly.entity_id
_entity_poly.type
_entity_poly.pdbx_seq_one_letter_code
_entity_poly.pdbx_strand_id
1 'polypeptide(L)'
;MLQLIVESEPNTLAQGKELIQQVRQQFQESLKGQDILELIETILIYKLPKLNRKEIEAMFSLSDLRETKVYQEALEEGREEGREEGREEGREEGREEGREEGELSAKKSLILRQLNLKLGSIPLKVEQKIKQLNPNQLDNLALALLDFSDLEDLHQWLN
;
A
#
# COMPACT_ATOMS: atom_id res chain seq x y z
N MET A 1 23.04 -23.51 25.96
CA MET A 1 21.61 -23.66 25.59
C MET A 1 20.67 -23.68 26.80
N LEU A 2 20.74 -24.68 27.69
CA LEU A 2 19.87 -24.69 28.90
C LEU A 2 20.02 -23.45 29.80
N GLN A 3 21.22 -22.86 29.86
CA GLN A 3 21.46 -21.61 30.60
C GLN A 3 20.65 -20.42 30.05
N LEU A 4 20.58 -20.22 28.72
CA LEU A 4 19.77 -19.15 28.11
C LEU A 4 18.27 -19.23 28.47
N ILE A 5 17.76 -20.43 28.75
CA ILE A 5 16.35 -20.64 29.10
C ILE A 5 16.07 -20.26 30.56
N VAL A 6 17.05 -20.43 31.45
CA VAL A 6 16.90 -20.24 32.91
C VAL A 6 17.40 -18.86 33.36
N GLU A 7 18.24 -18.20 32.56
CA GLU A 7 18.81 -16.89 32.89
C GLU A 7 17.77 -15.75 32.88
N SER A 8 18.11 -14.64 33.57
CA SER A 8 17.33 -13.40 33.56
C SER A 8 17.56 -12.59 32.28
N GLU A 9 16.56 -11.77 31.87
CA GLU A 9 16.63 -10.96 30.65
C GLU A 9 17.92 -10.11 30.52
N PRO A 10 18.43 -9.42 31.57
CA PRO A 10 19.63 -8.60 31.46
C PRO A 10 20.88 -9.38 31.07
N ASN A 11 20.97 -10.64 31.53
CA ASN A 11 22.13 -11.51 31.28
C ASN A 11 21.98 -12.32 29.98
N THR A 12 20.74 -12.54 29.55
CA THR A 12 20.41 -13.33 28.35
C THR A 12 21.04 -12.74 27.09
N LEU A 13 21.09 -11.40 26.96
CA LEU A 13 21.69 -10.74 25.80
C LEU A 13 23.20 -11.00 25.68
N ALA A 14 23.94 -10.85 26.78
CA ALA A 14 25.39 -11.05 26.80
C ALA A 14 25.75 -12.51 26.51
N GLN A 15 25.04 -13.44 27.16
CA GLN A 15 25.22 -14.87 26.92
C GLN A 15 24.85 -15.29 25.49
N GLY A 16 23.78 -14.71 24.93
CA GLY A 16 23.37 -14.95 23.55
C GLY A 16 24.49 -14.62 22.56
N LYS A 17 25.12 -13.44 22.71
CA LYS A 17 26.26 -13.03 21.87
C LYS A 17 27.44 -14.00 21.98
N GLU A 18 27.78 -14.41 23.20
CA GLU A 18 28.89 -15.34 23.44
C GLU A 18 28.63 -16.70 22.79
N LEU A 19 27.41 -17.24 22.97
CA LEU A 19 27.00 -18.52 22.38
C LEU A 19 27.02 -18.47 20.84
N ILE A 20 26.53 -17.39 20.23
CA ILE A 20 26.60 -17.20 18.77
C ILE A 20 28.06 -17.23 18.29
N GLN A 21 28.96 -16.53 18.99
CA GLN A 21 30.38 -16.51 18.63
C GLN A 21 31.04 -17.89 18.78
N GLN A 22 30.74 -18.62 19.86
CA GLN A 22 31.25 -19.96 20.09
C GLN A 22 30.80 -20.93 18.99
N VAL A 23 29.51 -20.90 18.64
CA VAL A 23 28.94 -21.76 17.60
C VAL A 23 29.62 -21.49 16.26
N ARG A 24 29.82 -20.22 15.90
CA ARG A 24 30.54 -19.84 14.66
C ARG A 24 31.98 -20.35 14.62
N GLN A 25 32.72 -20.22 15.72
CA GLN A 25 34.11 -20.68 15.80
C GLN A 25 34.21 -22.20 15.72
N GLN A 26 33.29 -22.91 16.38
CA GLN A 26 33.36 -24.36 16.52
C GLN A 26 32.78 -25.12 15.32
N PHE A 27 31.75 -24.58 14.68
CA PHE A 27 30.95 -25.31 13.69
C PHE A 27 31.04 -24.75 12.27
N GLN A 28 31.86 -23.73 11.99
CA GLN A 28 32.19 -23.14 10.67
C GLN A 28 31.34 -23.64 9.48
N GLU A 29 30.30 -22.88 9.12
CA GLU A 29 29.41 -23.16 7.96
C GLU A 29 28.82 -24.59 7.89
N SER A 30 28.75 -25.31 9.01
CA SER A 30 28.08 -26.62 9.05
C SER A 30 26.59 -26.49 9.34
N LEU A 31 25.81 -27.41 8.79
CA LEU A 31 24.36 -27.55 9.05
C LEU A 31 24.05 -27.60 10.56
N LYS A 32 24.89 -28.27 11.35
CA LYS A 32 24.73 -28.33 12.81
C LYS A 32 24.91 -26.97 13.48
N GLY A 33 25.81 -26.12 12.96
CA GLY A 33 25.97 -24.76 13.43
C GLY A 33 24.71 -23.93 13.17
N GLN A 34 24.13 -24.07 11.98
CA GLN A 34 22.87 -23.41 11.60
C GLN A 34 21.71 -23.83 12.50
N ASP A 35 21.52 -25.13 12.75
CA ASP A 35 20.46 -25.63 13.66
C ASP A 35 20.58 -25.04 15.08
N ILE A 36 21.82 -24.90 15.59
CA ILE A 36 22.05 -24.34 16.92
C ILE A 36 21.80 -22.82 16.92
N LEU A 37 22.20 -22.11 15.88
CA LEU A 37 21.93 -20.68 15.73
C LEU A 37 20.42 -20.39 15.66
N GLU A 38 19.66 -21.19 14.91
CA GLU A 38 18.19 -21.11 14.84
C GLU A 38 17.54 -21.31 16.22
N LEU A 39 18.06 -22.27 17.02
CA LEU A 39 17.57 -22.48 18.38
C LEU A 39 17.92 -21.31 19.32
N ILE A 40 19.12 -20.74 19.21
CA ILE A 40 19.51 -19.55 19.99
C ILE A 40 18.61 -18.37 19.61
N GLU A 41 18.37 -18.14 18.32
CA GLU A 41 17.47 -17.08 17.83
C GLU A 41 16.09 -17.22 18.44
N THR A 42 15.49 -18.41 18.33
CA THR A 42 14.16 -18.69 18.87
C THR A 42 14.08 -18.37 20.37
N ILE A 43 15.09 -18.77 21.15
CA ILE A 43 15.15 -18.48 22.59
C ILE A 43 15.28 -16.97 22.84
N LEU A 44 16.13 -16.27 22.09
CA LEU A 44 16.34 -14.83 22.26
C LEU A 44 15.09 -14.02 21.88
N ILE A 45 14.39 -14.35 20.80
CA ILE A 45 13.13 -13.71 20.41
C ILE A 45 12.10 -13.85 21.55
N TYR A 46 11.97 -15.05 22.11
CA TYR A 46 11.02 -15.32 23.18
C TYR A 46 11.42 -14.66 24.52
N LYS A 47 12.71 -14.64 24.86
CA LYS A 47 13.22 -14.09 26.12
C LYS A 47 13.44 -12.58 26.10
N LEU A 48 13.61 -11.98 24.93
CA LEU A 48 13.90 -10.56 24.76
C LEU A 48 12.84 -9.89 23.85
N PRO A 49 11.53 -9.95 24.20
CA PRO A 49 10.46 -9.44 23.33
C PRO A 49 10.48 -7.92 23.12
N LYS A 50 11.24 -7.20 23.96
CA LYS A 50 11.41 -5.74 23.85
C LYS A 50 12.58 -5.34 22.93
N LEU A 51 13.42 -6.29 22.53
CA LEU A 51 14.54 -6.03 21.64
C LEU A 51 14.00 -5.87 20.22
N ASN A 52 14.43 -4.82 19.52
CA ASN A 52 13.98 -4.61 18.16
C ASN A 52 14.75 -5.51 17.17
N ARG A 53 14.16 -5.74 16.00
CA ARG A 53 14.76 -6.59 14.96
C ARG A 53 16.20 -6.22 14.60
N LYS A 54 16.54 -4.93 14.53
CA LYS A 54 17.89 -4.47 14.17
C LYS A 54 18.92 -4.85 15.22
N GLU A 55 18.52 -4.85 16.49
CA GLU A 55 19.37 -5.26 17.61
C GLU A 55 19.63 -6.77 17.58
N ILE A 56 18.63 -7.58 17.23
CA ILE A 56 18.79 -9.04 17.01
C ILE A 56 19.68 -9.30 15.79
N GLU A 57 19.42 -8.64 14.66
CA GLU A 57 20.23 -8.74 13.43
C GLU A 57 21.71 -8.38 13.67
N ALA A 58 21.99 -7.40 14.54
CA ALA A 58 23.35 -7.04 14.90
C ALA A 58 24.09 -8.13 15.69
N MET A 59 23.37 -8.98 16.44
CA MET A 59 23.94 -10.12 17.16
C MET A 59 24.28 -11.28 16.24
N PHE A 60 23.38 -11.59 15.31
CA PHE A 60 23.49 -12.71 14.38
C PHE A 60 24.19 -12.37 13.08
N SER A 61 24.62 -11.12 12.86
CA SER A 61 24.96 -10.62 11.53
C SER A 61 23.76 -10.72 10.56
N LEU A 62 23.57 -9.72 9.70
CA LEU A 62 22.38 -9.64 8.84
C LEU A 62 22.17 -10.88 7.94
N SER A 63 23.25 -11.59 7.59
CA SER A 63 23.20 -12.77 6.74
C SER A 63 22.61 -13.98 7.48
N ASP A 64 23.09 -14.29 8.67
CA ASP A 64 22.70 -15.53 9.37
C ASP A 64 21.23 -15.50 9.80
N LEU A 65 20.72 -14.34 10.22
CA LEU A 65 19.31 -14.21 10.60
C LEU A 65 18.36 -14.41 9.41
N ARG A 66 18.78 -14.01 8.19
CA ARG A 66 17.94 -14.16 6.98
C ARG A 66 17.82 -15.61 6.51
N GLU A 67 18.75 -16.46 6.92
CA GLU A 67 18.77 -17.87 6.56
C GLU A 67 17.87 -18.72 7.46
N THR A 68 17.42 -18.20 8.60
CA THR A 68 16.60 -18.96 9.54
C THR A 68 15.16 -19.10 9.04
N LYS A 69 14.51 -20.21 9.38
CA LYS A 69 13.13 -20.47 8.93
C LYS A 69 12.15 -19.46 9.52
N VAL A 70 12.31 -19.14 10.80
CA VAL A 70 11.49 -18.15 11.50
C VAL A 70 11.49 -16.81 10.78
N TYR A 71 12.66 -16.36 10.31
CA TYR A 71 12.76 -15.12 9.54
C TYR A 71 12.09 -15.22 8.18
N GLN A 72 12.27 -16.35 7.47
CA GLN A 72 11.70 -16.55 6.14
C GLN A 72 10.18 -16.64 6.18
N GLU A 73 9.62 -17.36 7.15
CA GLU A 73 8.18 -17.48 7.40
C GLU A 73 7.58 -16.10 7.72
N ALA A 74 8.16 -15.37 8.69
CA ALA A 74 7.68 -14.02 9.02
C ALA A 74 7.78 -13.03 7.85
N LEU A 75 8.79 -13.19 6.98
CA LEU A 75 8.94 -12.38 5.77
C LEU A 75 7.91 -12.77 4.69
N GLU A 76 7.57 -14.05 4.59
CA GLU A 76 6.56 -14.55 3.66
C GLU A 76 5.16 -14.12 4.11
N GLU A 77 4.81 -14.30 5.38
CA GLU A 77 3.57 -13.81 5.99
C GLU A 77 3.41 -12.30 5.76
N GLY A 78 4.42 -11.50 6.11
CA GLY A 78 4.33 -10.04 5.90
C GLY A 78 4.26 -9.62 4.43
N ARG A 79 4.77 -10.44 3.49
CA ARG A 79 4.60 -10.20 2.06
C ARG A 79 3.20 -10.58 1.58
N GLU A 80 2.63 -11.65 2.12
CA GLU A 80 1.28 -12.07 1.81
C GLU A 80 0.26 -11.06 2.33
N GLU A 81 0.37 -10.65 3.59
CA GLU A 81 -0.43 -9.59 4.21
C GLU A 81 -0.32 -8.29 3.41
N GLY A 82 0.90 -7.80 3.16
CA GLY A 82 1.09 -6.55 2.41
C GLY A 82 0.59 -6.61 0.96
N ARG A 83 0.57 -7.81 0.34
CA ARG A 83 -0.01 -8.01 -0.99
C ARG A 83 -1.54 -8.02 -0.93
N GLU A 84 -2.12 -8.59 0.11
CA GLU A 84 -3.55 -8.64 0.31
C GLU A 84 -4.09 -7.24 0.62
N GLU A 85 -3.50 -6.53 1.57
CA GLU A 85 -3.81 -5.13 1.90
C GLU A 85 -3.68 -4.24 0.65
N GLY A 86 -2.53 -4.27 -0.03
CA GLY A 86 -2.33 -3.43 -1.23
C GLY A 86 -3.28 -3.78 -2.38
N ARG A 87 -3.79 -5.01 -2.45
CA ARG A 87 -4.81 -5.41 -3.44
C ARG A 87 -6.20 -4.90 -3.05
N GLU A 88 -6.52 -4.93 -1.76
CA GLU A 88 -7.80 -4.42 -1.25
C GLU A 88 -7.88 -2.90 -1.41
N GLU A 89 -6.86 -2.17 -0.93
CA GLU A 89 -6.75 -0.71 -1.08
C GLU A 89 -6.83 -0.30 -2.56
N GLY A 90 -5.99 -0.89 -3.42
CA GLY A 90 -5.99 -0.55 -4.85
C GLY A 90 -7.30 -0.91 -5.57
N ARG A 91 -8.06 -1.89 -5.06
CA ARG A 91 -9.39 -2.22 -5.60
C ARG A 91 -10.45 -1.21 -5.14
N GLU A 92 -10.37 -0.75 -3.90
CA GLU A 92 -11.29 0.25 -3.36
C GLU A 92 -11.08 1.60 -4.04
N GLU A 93 -9.83 2.09 -4.07
CA GLU A 93 -9.46 3.33 -4.75
C GLU A 93 -9.86 3.30 -6.23
N GLY A 94 -9.48 2.25 -6.96
CA GLY A 94 -9.83 2.13 -8.39
C GLY A 94 -11.33 2.02 -8.64
N ARG A 95 -12.12 1.51 -7.68
CA ARG A 95 -13.58 1.47 -7.79
C ARG A 95 -14.19 2.85 -7.54
N GLU A 96 -13.67 3.60 -6.58
CA GLU A 96 -14.14 4.94 -6.27
C GLU A 96 -13.83 5.92 -7.41
N GLU A 97 -12.57 5.96 -7.86
CA GLU A 97 -12.15 6.77 -9.02
C GLU A 97 -12.97 6.43 -10.27
N GLY A 98 -13.12 5.14 -10.57
CA GLY A 98 -13.91 4.69 -11.72
C GLY A 98 -15.39 5.07 -11.63
N ARG A 99 -15.96 5.13 -10.41
CA ARG A 99 -17.34 5.59 -10.19
C ARG A 99 -17.45 7.09 -10.43
N GLU A 100 -16.54 7.88 -9.89
CA GLU A 100 -16.55 9.34 -10.04
C GLU A 100 -16.34 9.76 -11.50
N GLU A 101 -15.37 9.15 -12.19
CA GLU A 101 -15.14 9.38 -13.62
C GLU A 101 -16.37 8.99 -14.46
N GLY A 102 -16.99 7.85 -14.13
CA GLY A 102 -18.20 7.35 -14.78
C GLY A 102 -19.38 8.31 -14.62
N GLU A 103 -19.61 8.81 -13.40
CA GLU A 103 -20.67 9.79 -13.09
C GLU A 103 -20.43 11.11 -13.82
N LEU A 104 -19.20 11.61 -13.82
CA LEU A 104 -18.84 12.83 -14.52
C LEU A 104 -19.03 12.70 -16.04
N SER A 105 -18.60 11.57 -16.61
CA SER A 105 -18.77 11.27 -18.04
C SER A 105 -20.26 11.18 -18.42
N ALA A 106 -21.06 10.47 -17.61
CA ALA A 106 -22.50 10.36 -17.82
C ALA A 106 -23.19 11.72 -17.75
N LYS A 107 -22.85 12.56 -16.77
CA LYS A 107 -23.37 13.93 -16.63
C LYS A 107 -23.03 14.79 -17.84
N LYS A 108 -21.78 14.78 -18.30
CA LYS A 108 -21.35 15.50 -19.52
C LYS A 108 -22.14 15.04 -20.74
N SER A 109 -22.30 13.74 -20.93
CA SER A 109 -23.06 13.17 -22.04
C SER A 109 -24.54 13.58 -22.00
N LEU A 110 -25.15 13.59 -20.82
CA LEU A 110 -26.55 13.98 -20.63
C LEU A 110 -26.75 15.46 -20.96
N ILE A 111 -25.89 16.34 -20.46
CA ILE A 111 -25.94 17.78 -20.74
C ILE A 111 -25.78 18.04 -22.24
N LEU A 112 -24.80 17.42 -22.89
CA LEU A 112 -24.59 17.57 -24.34
C LEU A 112 -25.80 17.08 -25.14
N ARG A 113 -26.43 15.98 -24.74
CA ARG A 113 -27.64 15.48 -25.40
C ARG A 113 -28.80 16.45 -25.23
N GLN A 114 -29.01 17.01 -24.04
CA GLN A 114 -30.07 18.00 -23.79
C GLN A 114 -29.86 19.28 -24.60
N LEU A 115 -28.63 19.80 -24.61
CA LEU A 115 -28.29 20.98 -25.40
C LEU A 115 -28.50 20.74 -26.90
N ASN A 116 -28.12 19.56 -27.42
CA ASN A 116 -28.37 19.23 -28.84
C ASN A 116 -29.86 19.11 -29.16
N LEU A 117 -30.67 18.57 -28.24
CA LEU A 117 -32.12 18.49 -28.42
C LEU A 117 -32.78 19.87 -28.44
N LYS A 118 -32.27 20.80 -27.64
CA LYS A 118 -32.88 22.11 -27.43
C LYS A 118 -32.41 23.17 -28.43
N LEU A 119 -31.11 23.20 -28.73
CA LEU A 119 -30.46 24.23 -29.55
C LEU A 119 -30.07 23.71 -30.94
N GLY A 120 -30.30 22.42 -31.22
CA GLY A 120 -29.85 21.76 -32.44
C GLY A 120 -28.36 21.42 -32.39
N SER A 121 -27.76 21.21 -33.57
CA SER A 121 -26.36 20.73 -33.66
C SER A 121 -25.37 21.70 -33.01
N ILE A 122 -24.73 21.26 -31.92
CA ILE A 122 -23.69 22.03 -31.24
C ILE A 122 -22.37 21.93 -32.03
N PRO A 123 -21.65 23.04 -32.28
CA PRO A 123 -20.33 23.00 -32.90
C PRO A 123 -19.29 22.26 -32.05
N LEU A 124 -18.41 21.47 -32.68
CA LEU A 124 -17.38 20.68 -31.99
C LEU A 124 -16.53 21.49 -31.00
N LYS A 125 -16.22 22.74 -31.33
CA LYS A 125 -15.43 23.64 -30.45
C LYS A 125 -16.16 23.94 -29.13
N VAL A 126 -17.48 24.07 -29.17
CA VAL A 126 -18.33 24.30 -28.00
C VAL A 126 -18.44 23.02 -27.17
N GLU A 127 -18.62 21.88 -27.84
CA GLU A 127 -18.62 20.57 -27.18
C GLU A 127 -17.30 20.33 -26.41
N GLN A 128 -16.15 20.66 -27.01
CA GLN A 128 -14.86 20.53 -26.34
C GLN A 128 -14.74 21.43 -25.10
N LYS A 129 -15.24 22.68 -25.16
CA LYS A 129 -15.30 23.56 -23.99
C LYS A 129 -16.15 22.94 -22.87
N ILE A 130 -17.32 22.40 -23.21
CA ILE A 130 -18.23 21.75 -22.24
C ILE A 130 -17.55 20.52 -21.60
N LYS A 131 -16.83 19.72 -22.38
CA LYS A 131 -16.08 18.55 -21.86
C LYS A 131 -14.96 18.93 -20.89
N GLN A 132 -14.45 20.15 -20.95
CA GLN A 132 -13.41 20.67 -20.04
C GLN A 132 -13.98 21.32 -18.78
N LEU A 133 -15.30 21.49 -18.68
CA LEU A 133 -15.93 22.03 -17.48
C LEU A 133 -15.73 21.08 -16.29
N ASN A 134 -15.49 21.68 -15.12
CA ASN A 134 -15.41 20.97 -13.87
C ASN A 134 -16.82 20.56 -13.36
N PRO A 135 -16.93 19.67 -12.37
CA PRO A 135 -18.22 19.15 -11.91
C PRO A 135 -19.23 20.25 -11.50
N ASN A 136 -18.78 21.30 -10.81
CA ASN A 136 -19.63 22.41 -10.36
C ASN A 136 -20.14 23.26 -11.53
N GLN A 137 -19.27 23.52 -12.52
CA GLN A 137 -19.67 24.21 -13.75
C GLN A 137 -20.70 23.40 -14.53
N LEU A 138 -20.58 22.07 -14.56
CA LEU A 138 -21.57 21.20 -15.18
C LEU A 138 -22.91 21.21 -14.44
N ASP A 139 -22.93 21.31 -13.11
CA ASP A 139 -24.19 21.48 -12.37
C ASP A 139 -24.86 22.81 -12.71
N ASN A 140 -24.08 23.89 -12.73
CA ASN A 140 -24.60 25.21 -13.09
C ASN A 140 -25.12 25.24 -14.53
N LEU A 141 -24.41 24.59 -15.46
CA LEU A 141 -24.85 24.45 -16.85
C LEU A 141 -26.14 23.63 -16.94
N ALA A 142 -26.26 22.56 -16.16
CA ALA A 142 -27.46 21.70 -16.14
C ALA A 142 -28.73 22.47 -15.73
N LEU A 143 -28.59 23.51 -14.90
CA LEU A 143 -29.69 24.40 -14.53
C LEU A 143 -29.89 25.50 -15.57
N ALA A 144 -28.82 26.21 -15.95
CA ALA A 144 -28.89 27.34 -16.87
C ALA A 144 -29.42 26.94 -18.26
N LEU A 145 -29.12 25.72 -18.73
CA LEU A 145 -29.58 25.24 -20.03
C LEU A 145 -31.11 25.19 -20.17
N LEU A 146 -31.84 25.14 -19.05
CA LEU A 146 -33.29 25.17 -19.03
C LEU A 146 -33.84 26.51 -19.53
N ASP A 147 -33.09 27.60 -19.38
CA ASP A 147 -33.49 28.95 -19.77
C ASP A 147 -32.97 29.36 -21.15
N PHE A 148 -32.09 28.56 -21.77
CA PHE A 148 -31.56 28.88 -23.09
C PHE A 148 -32.67 28.88 -24.15
N SER A 149 -32.58 29.79 -25.11
CA SER A 149 -33.48 29.89 -26.27
C SER A 149 -32.74 29.53 -27.56
N ASP A 150 -31.46 29.85 -27.65
CA ASP A 150 -30.63 29.58 -28.82
C ASP A 150 -29.15 29.32 -28.46
N LEU A 151 -28.31 29.13 -29.49
CA LEU A 151 -26.87 28.88 -29.31
C LEU A 151 -26.11 30.10 -28.75
N GLU A 152 -26.61 31.32 -28.90
CA GLU A 152 -25.95 32.52 -28.40
C GLU A 152 -25.96 32.55 -26.87
N ASP A 153 -27.06 32.14 -26.23
CA ASP A 153 -27.14 32.01 -24.77
C ASP A 153 -26.05 31.08 -24.21
N LEU A 154 -25.83 29.94 -24.88
CA LEU A 154 -24.78 28.99 -24.51
C LEU A 154 -23.37 29.60 -24.75
N HIS A 155 -23.19 30.35 -25.83
CA HIS A 155 -21.93 31.03 -26.11
C HIS A 155 -21.60 32.09 -25.05
N GLN A 156 -22.58 32.86 -24.62
CA GLN A 156 -22.43 33.86 -23.56
C GLN A 156 -22.11 33.22 -22.22
N TRP A 157 -22.78 32.11 -21.87
CA TRP A 157 -22.51 31.39 -20.63
C TRP A 157 -21.11 30.77 -20.56
N LEU A 158 -20.54 30.36 -21.71
CA LEU A 158 -19.22 29.72 -21.81
C LEU A 158 -18.03 30.68 -21.91
N ASN A 159 -18.26 32.00 -21.88
CA ASN A 159 -17.23 33.04 -21.93
C ASN A 159 -17.01 33.65 -20.54
#